data_AF-X1N747-F1
#
_entry.id   AF-X1N747-F1
#
_cell.length_a   1.000
_cell.length_b   1.000
_cell.length_c   1.000
_cell.angle_alpha   90.00
_cell.angle_beta   90.00
_cell.angle_gamma   90.00
#
_symmetry.space_group_name_H-M   'P 1'
#
loop_
_entity.id
_entity.type
_entity.pdbx_description
1 polymer ?
#
loop_
_entity_poly.entity_id
_entity_poly.type
_entity_poly.pdbx_seq_one_letter_code
_entity_poly.pdbx_strand_id
1 'polypeptide(L)'
;MPDELIELIKGIQSPIGIWEIVIALGFSLIAAIAAYFMYQLFYGSRNIGAGVHRTFIVGGPAITVLLLAIQTSIPLSLGLLGSLSIVRFRTPVKDPAEIGFLMLLIASSICAATSNYLTAGVLFALVFVSLGVHWLTRNRFS
;
A
#
# COMPACT_ATOMS: atom_id res chain seq x y z
N MET A 1 23.00 21.54 28.54
CA MET A 1 22.50 22.40 27.44
C MET A 1 23.01 21.97 26.05
N PRO A 2 24.27 21.54 25.83
CA PRO A 2 24.65 20.94 24.53
C PRO A 2 24.11 19.52 24.35
N ASP A 3 23.85 18.79 25.44
CA ASP A 3 23.43 17.38 25.39
C ASP A 3 21.97 17.21 24.93
N GLU A 4 21.06 18.11 25.31
CA GLU A 4 19.69 18.18 24.77
C GLU A 4 19.67 18.51 23.27
N LEU A 5 20.59 19.37 22.81
CA LEU A 5 20.71 19.70 21.40
C LEU A 5 21.22 18.50 20.59
N ILE A 6 22.11 17.69 21.17
CA ILE A 6 22.61 16.45 20.57
C ILE A 6 21.51 15.37 20.55
N GLU A 7 20.67 15.26 21.58
CA GLU A 7 19.50 14.37 21.56
C GLU A 7 18.46 14.80 20.53
N LEU A 8 18.24 16.10 20.35
CA LEU A 8 17.31 16.63 19.35
C LEU A 8 17.84 16.42 17.91
N ILE A 9 19.16 16.53 17.70
CA ILE A 9 19.81 16.20 16.42
C ILE A 9 19.80 14.67 16.17
N LYS A 10 20.00 13.84 17.18
CA LYS A 10 19.85 12.38 17.09
C LYS A 10 18.41 11.95 16.86
N GLY A 11 17.42 12.69 17.36
CA GLY A 11 16.00 12.48 17.06
C GLY A 11 15.60 12.86 15.63
N ILE A 12 16.37 13.74 14.97
CA ILE A 12 16.19 14.10 13.55
C ILE A 12 16.92 13.11 12.62
N GLN A 13 17.99 12.47 13.09
CA GLN A 13 18.59 11.36 12.36
C GLN A 13 17.62 10.18 12.38
N SER A 14 17.08 9.85 11.22
CA SER A 14 16.21 8.69 11.04
C SER A 14 16.89 7.45 11.63
N PRO A 15 16.30 6.77 12.63
CA PRO A 15 16.84 5.52 13.17
C PRO A 15 16.91 4.38 12.13
N ILE A 16 16.39 4.63 10.93
CA ILE A 16 16.28 3.73 9.79
C ILE A 16 17.46 3.99 8.85
N GLY A 17 18.22 2.94 8.52
CA GLY A 17 19.36 3.04 7.61
C GLY A 17 18.92 3.35 6.17
N ILE A 18 19.74 4.09 5.41
CA ILE A 18 19.47 4.37 3.97
C ILE A 18 19.23 3.06 3.20
N TRP A 19 19.96 1.99 3.56
CA TRP A 19 19.82 0.67 2.95
C TRP A 19 18.44 0.04 3.20
N GLU A 20 17.90 0.18 4.39
CA GLU A 20 16.57 -0.33 4.76
C GLU A 20 15.47 0.41 3.99
N ILE A 21 15.63 1.74 3.83
CA ILE A 21 14.71 2.56 3.03
C ILE A 21 14.69 2.10 1.57
N VAL A 22 15.87 1.87 0.98
CA VAL A 22 15.99 1.39 -0.42
C VAL A 22 15.35 0.01 -0.59
N ILE A 23 15.58 -0.92 0.34
CA ILE A 23 14.96 -2.25 0.32
C ILE A 23 13.43 -2.15 0.46
N ALA A 24 12.95 -1.35 1.40
CA ALA A 24 11.52 -1.14 1.61
C ALA A 24 10.83 -0.56 0.37
N LEU A 25 11.47 0.41 -0.29
CA LEU A 25 10.97 1.00 -1.53
C LEU A 25 10.98 0.01 -2.69
N GLY A 26 12.08 -0.74 -2.85
CA GLY A 26 12.17 -1.79 -3.87
C GLY A 26 11.10 -2.86 -3.69
N PHE A 27 10.91 -3.34 -2.47
CA PHE A 27 9.87 -4.31 -2.14
C PHE A 27 8.47 -3.75 -2.42
N SER A 28 8.18 -2.51 -1.99
CA SER A 28 6.89 -1.86 -2.22
C SER A 28 6.59 -1.68 -3.71
N LEU A 29 7.60 -1.36 -4.52
CA LEU A 29 7.45 -1.25 -5.97
C LEU A 29 7.11 -2.62 -6.60
N ILE A 30 7.80 -3.68 -6.19
CA ILE A 30 7.50 -5.04 -6.67
C ILE A 30 6.09 -5.46 -6.27
N ALA A 31 5.68 -5.19 -5.03
CA ALA A 31 4.33 -5.46 -4.55
C ALA A 31 3.27 -4.68 -5.33
N ALA A 32 3.52 -3.40 -5.65
CA ALA A 32 2.64 -2.57 -6.46
C ALA A 32 2.47 -3.12 -7.89
N ILE A 33 3.56 -3.57 -8.50
CA ILE A 33 3.53 -4.22 -9.82
C ILE A 33 2.77 -5.54 -9.75
N ALA A 34 2.98 -6.36 -8.71
CA ALA A 34 2.24 -7.60 -8.51
C ALA A 34 0.74 -7.36 -8.35
N ALA A 35 0.33 -6.34 -7.59
CA ALA A 35 -1.07 -5.94 -7.44
C ALA A 35 -1.67 -5.47 -8.78
N TYR A 36 -0.91 -4.69 -9.56
CA TYR A 36 -1.30 -4.28 -10.92
C TYR A 36 -1.55 -5.49 -11.84
N PHE A 37 -0.63 -6.46 -11.87
CA PHE A 37 -0.77 -7.65 -12.69
C PHE A 37 -1.94 -8.53 -12.26
N MET A 38 -2.13 -8.74 -10.95
CA MET A 38 -3.30 -9.46 -10.44
C MET A 38 -4.60 -8.76 -10.85
N TYR A 39 -4.68 -7.45 -10.73
CA TYR A 39 -5.86 -6.70 -11.16
C TYR A 39 -6.15 -6.91 -12.66
N GLN A 40 -5.11 -6.80 -13.49
CA GLN A 40 -5.26 -6.97 -14.94
C GLN A 40 -5.66 -8.41 -15.31
N LEU A 41 -5.12 -9.43 -14.64
CA LEU A 41 -5.43 -10.84 -14.89
C LEU A 41 -6.89 -11.18 -14.55
N PHE A 42 -7.39 -10.74 -13.40
CA PHE A 42 -8.71 -11.13 -12.91
C PHE A 42 -9.85 -10.19 -13.35
N TYR A 43 -9.55 -8.91 -13.57
CA TYR A 43 -10.56 -7.87 -13.83
C TYR A 43 -10.33 -7.06 -15.12
N GLY A 44 -9.14 -7.16 -15.74
CA GLY A 44 -8.71 -6.31 -16.86
C GLY A 44 -9.51 -6.40 -18.16
N SER A 45 -10.39 -7.40 -18.32
CA SER A 45 -11.22 -7.55 -19.52
C SER A 45 -12.56 -6.79 -19.47
N ARG A 46 -13.03 -6.33 -18.30
CA ARG A 46 -14.45 -5.92 -18.17
C ARG A 46 -14.70 -4.41 -18.10
N ASN A 47 -13.79 -3.60 -17.55
CA ASN A 47 -14.10 -2.19 -17.25
C ASN A 47 -13.01 -1.22 -17.72
N ILE A 48 -13.32 -0.45 -18.78
CA ILE A 48 -12.58 0.74 -19.21
C ILE A 48 -13.01 1.91 -18.30
N GLY A 49 -12.59 1.85 -17.02
CA GLY A 49 -12.70 2.96 -16.07
C GLY A 49 -11.55 3.96 -16.22
N ALA A 50 -11.48 4.95 -15.32
CA ALA A 50 -10.51 6.07 -15.31
C ALA A 50 -9.02 5.69 -15.11
N GLY A 51 -8.66 4.41 -15.28
CA GLY A 51 -7.27 3.96 -15.21
C GLY A 51 -6.69 3.92 -13.79
N VAL A 52 -7.52 3.70 -12.76
CA VAL A 52 -7.09 3.70 -11.34
C VAL A 52 -5.98 2.67 -11.09
N HIS A 53 -6.00 1.51 -11.74
CA HIS A 53 -4.94 0.51 -11.65
C HIS A 53 -3.53 1.07 -11.97
N ARG A 54 -3.41 2.09 -12.83
CA ARG A 54 -2.12 2.75 -13.12
C ARG A 54 -1.57 3.53 -11.93
N THR A 55 -2.44 3.98 -11.01
CA THR A 55 -2.01 4.68 -9.80
C THR A 55 -1.38 3.74 -8.79
N PHE A 56 -1.54 2.41 -8.91
CA PHE A 56 -0.94 1.46 -7.97
C PHE A 56 0.58 1.51 -8.00
N ILE A 57 1.17 1.65 -9.19
CA ILE A 57 2.63 1.71 -9.39
C ILE A 57 3.25 2.91 -8.68
N VAL A 58 2.56 4.05 -8.70
CA VAL A 58 3.01 5.28 -8.02
C VAL A 58 2.61 5.28 -6.54
N GLY A 59 1.43 4.75 -6.24
CA GLY A 59 0.83 4.75 -4.91
C GLY A 59 1.59 3.88 -3.92
N GLY A 60 2.06 2.69 -4.32
CA GLY A 60 2.80 1.79 -3.43
C GLY A 60 4.02 2.46 -2.78
N PRO A 61 5.00 2.93 -3.58
CA PRO A 61 6.17 3.63 -3.06
C PRO A 61 5.81 4.91 -2.28
N ALA A 62 4.84 5.69 -2.76
CA ALA A 62 4.42 6.92 -2.09
C ALA A 62 3.87 6.65 -0.67
N ILE A 63 3.01 5.63 -0.53
CA ILE A 63 2.46 5.22 0.77
C ILE A 63 3.58 4.69 1.68
N THR A 64 4.54 3.92 1.13
CA THR A 64 5.67 3.40 1.92
C THR A 64 6.57 4.51 2.45
N VAL A 65 6.92 5.51 1.63
CA VAL A 65 7.67 6.68 2.09
C VAL A 65 6.87 7.46 3.14
N LEU A 66 5.57 7.66 2.91
CA LEU A 66 4.71 8.34 3.87
C LEU A 66 4.71 7.62 5.23
N LEU A 67 4.66 6.28 5.23
CA LEU A 67 4.67 5.49 6.45
C LEU A 67 6.04 5.47 7.13
N LEU A 68 7.13 5.38 6.38
CA LEU A 68 8.49 5.52 6.91
C LEU A 68 8.70 6.90 7.55
N ALA A 69 8.16 7.96 6.94
CA ALA A 69 8.25 9.32 7.46
C ALA A 69 7.44 9.56 8.74
N ILE A 70 6.30 8.86 8.91
CA ILE A 70 5.38 9.08 10.05
C ILE A 70 5.61 8.08 11.22
N GLN A 71 6.62 7.20 11.16
CA GLN A 71 6.88 6.25 12.27
C GLN A 71 7.07 6.94 13.64
N THR A 72 7.40 8.22 13.67
CA THR A 72 7.56 9.00 14.91
C THR A 72 6.25 9.49 15.54
N SER A 73 5.11 9.47 14.82
CA SER A 73 3.83 9.93 15.39
C SER A 73 2.60 9.30 14.72
N ILE A 74 2.32 8.04 15.05
CA ILE A 74 1.07 7.33 14.72
C ILE A 74 -0.20 8.19 14.99
N PRO A 75 -0.32 8.96 16.09
CA PRO A 75 -1.49 9.82 16.33
C PRO A 75 -1.66 10.96 15.31
N LEU A 76 -0.56 11.52 14.79
CA LEU A 76 -0.60 12.64 13.83
C LEU A 76 -1.08 12.18 12.45
N SER A 77 -0.69 10.97 12.02
CA SER A 77 -1.15 10.35 10.77
C SER A 77 -2.66 10.07 10.78
N LEU A 78 -3.14 9.45 11.86
CA LEU A 78 -4.55 9.09 12.03
C LEU A 78 -5.43 10.34 12.09
N GLY A 79 -4.95 11.44 12.68
CA GLY A 79 -5.63 12.73 12.69
C GLY A 79 -5.79 13.34 11.28
N LEU A 80 -4.76 13.25 10.44
CA LEU A 80 -4.83 13.78 9.06
C LEU A 80 -5.79 12.96 8.17
N LEU A 81 -5.75 11.63 8.26
CA LEU A 81 -6.65 10.73 7.52
C LEU A 81 -8.11 10.88 7.98
N GLY A 82 -8.32 11.03 9.30
CA GLY A 82 -9.64 11.28 9.89
C GLY A 82 -10.26 12.61 9.46
N SER A 83 -9.44 13.67 9.39
CA SER A 83 -9.85 14.99 8.88
C SER A 83 -10.23 14.94 7.39
N LEU A 84 -9.47 14.17 6.59
CA LEU A 84 -9.79 13.99 5.17
C LEU A 84 -11.12 13.23 4.96
N SER A 85 -11.50 12.32 5.87
CA SER A 85 -12.77 11.59 5.79
C SER A 85 -14.01 12.49 5.97
N ILE A 86 -13.84 13.67 6.58
CA ILE A 86 -14.88 14.69 6.73
C ILE A 86 -15.12 15.42 5.40
N VAL A 87 -14.10 15.52 4.54
CA VAL A 87 -14.23 16.10 3.20
C VAL A 87 -14.93 15.09 2.30
N ARG A 88 -16.25 15.20 2.20
CA ARG A 88 -17.09 14.31 1.38
C ARG A 88 -16.71 14.42 -0.09
N PHE A 89 -15.90 13.50 -0.57
CA PHE A 89 -15.78 13.23 -1.99
C PHE A 89 -17.16 12.79 -2.50
N ARG A 90 -17.77 13.64 -3.32
CA ARG A 90 -19.14 13.46 -3.84
C ARG A 90 -19.21 12.50 -5.04
N THR A 91 -18.07 11.95 -5.45
CA THR A 91 -17.96 10.95 -6.53
C THR A 91 -17.67 9.58 -5.91
N PRO A 92 -18.64 8.66 -5.90
CA PRO A 92 -18.39 7.29 -5.48
C PRO A 92 -17.31 6.66 -6.38
N VAL A 93 -16.37 5.93 -5.77
CA VAL A 93 -15.46 5.06 -6.53
C VAL A 93 -16.33 4.06 -7.29
N LYS A 94 -16.18 4.04 -8.62
CA LYS A 94 -17.12 3.36 -9.53
C LYS A 94 -17.07 1.83 -9.41
N ASP A 95 -15.92 1.27 -9.03
CA ASP A 95 -15.71 -0.17 -8.98
C ASP A 95 -15.24 -0.66 -7.59
N PRO A 96 -15.98 -1.56 -6.92
CA PRO A 96 -15.59 -2.07 -5.61
C PRO A 96 -14.32 -2.94 -5.66
N ALA A 97 -14.01 -3.53 -6.82
CA ALA A 97 -12.77 -4.28 -7.01
C ALA A 97 -11.52 -3.37 -6.91
N GLU A 98 -11.58 -2.15 -7.47
CA GLU A 98 -10.48 -1.19 -7.38
C GLU A 98 -10.20 -0.80 -5.92
N ILE A 99 -11.25 -0.64 -5.10
CA ILE A 99 -11.12 -0.37 -3.67
C ILE A 99 -10.42 -1.54 -2.96
N GLY A 100 -10.80 -2.78 -3.27
CA GLY A 100 -10.17 -3.97 -2.68
C GLY A 100 -8.68 -4.05 -2.97
N PHE A 101 -8.27 -3.77 -4.21
CA PHE A 101 -6.86 -3.74 -4.60
C PHE A 101 -6.08 -2.55 -4.02
N LEU A 102 -6.73 -1.40 -3.84
CA LEU A 102 -6.13 -0.27 -3.11
C LEU A 102 -5.86 -0.64 -1.64
N MET A 103 -6.77 -1.37 -1.00
CA MET A 103 -6.55 -1.85 0.37
C MET A 103 -5.41 -2.88 0.44
N LEU A 104 -5.32 -3.79 -0.53
CA LEU A 104 -4.19 -4.71 -0.66
C LEU A 104 -2.85 -3.95 -0.82
N LEU A 105 -2.84 -2.91 -1.66
CA LEU A 105 -1.68 -2.07 -1.89
C LEU A 105 -1.24 -1.37 -0.60
N ILE A 106 -2.16 -0.71 0.11
CA ILE A 106 -1.88 -0.05 1.40
C ILE A 106 -1.33 -1.05 2.42
N ALA A 107 -1.97 -2.22 2.57
CA ALA A 107 -1.52 -3.26 3.49
C ALA A 107 -0.09 -3.74 3.16
N SER A 108 0.23 -3.90 1.88
CA SER A 108 1.57 -4.29 1.43
C SER A 108 2.63 -3.21 1.70
N SER A 109 2.29 -1.93 1.51
CA SER A 109 3.16 -0.79 1.80
C SER A 109 3.42 -0.63 3.30
N ILE A 110 2.43 -0.93 4.17
CA ILE A 110 2.62 -0.97 5.62
C ILE A 110 3.62 -2.06 6.00
N CYS A 111 3.46 -3.27 5.47
CA CYS A 111 4.39 -4.36 5.72
C CYS A 111 5.81 -4.03 5.23
N ALA A 112 5.93 -3.33 4.09
CA ALA A 112 7.21 -2.86 3.56
C ALA A 112 7.86 -1.81 4.49
N ALA A 113 7.08 -0.89 5.05
CA ALA A 113 7.55 0.15 5.97
C ALA A 113 7.97 -0.40 7.34
N THR A 114 7.33 -1.48 7.83
CA THR A 114 7.69 -2.15 9.09
C THR A 114 8.69 -3.29 8.90
N SER A 115 9.30 -3.43 7.71
CA SER A 115 10.24 -4.50 7.35
C SER A 115 9.70 -5.94 7.53
N ASN A 116 8.37 -6.11 7.53
CA ASN A 116 7.68 -7.40 7.66
C ASN A 116 7.35 -8.00 6.29
N TYR A 117 8.39 -8.31 5.50
CA TYR A 117 8.24 -8.77 4.12
C TYR A 117 7.54 -10.13 4.00
N LEU A 118 7.73 -11.02 4.98
CA LEU A 118 7.13 -12.35 4.99
C LEU A 118 5.59 -12.26 5.04
N THR A 119 5.07 -11.40 5.91
CA THR A 119 3.62 -11.19 6.08
C THR A 119 2.98 -10.63 4.81
N ALA A 120 3.66 -9.70 4.13
CA ALA A 120 3.22 -9.20 2.82
C ALA A 120 3.14 -10.32 1.77
N GLY A 121 4.16 -11.18 1.70
CA GLY A 121 4.17 -12.32 0.78
C GLY A 121 3.00 -13.29 1.01
N VAL A 122 2.74 -13.63 2.28
CA VAL A 122 1.59 -14.48 2.66
C VAL A 122 0.26 -13.84 2.27
N LEU A 123 0.10 -12.53 2.48
CA LEU A 123 -1.10 -11.80 2.08
C LEU A 123 -1.34 -11.89 0.57
N PHE A 124 -0.32 -11.64 -0.25
CA PHE A 124 -0.43 -11.76 -1.71
C PHE A 124 -0.78 -13.18 -2.15
N ALA A 125 -0.15 -14.19 -1.54
CA ALA A 125 -0.45 -15.59 -1.84
C ALA A 125 -1.92 -15.93 -1.52
N LEU A 126 -2.42 -15.50 -0.37
CA LEU A 126 -3.80 -15.76 0.06
C LEU A 126 -4.80 -15.08 -0.88
N VAL A 127 -4.58 -13.81 -1.23
CA VAL A 127 -5.45 -13.09 -2.17
C VAL A 127 -5.41 -13.71 -3.56
N PHE A 128 -4.23 -14.14 -4.04
CA PHE A 128 -4.09 -14.82 -5.32
C PHE A 128 -4.88 -16.14 -5.35
N VAL A 129 -4.79 -16.96 -4.30
CA VAL A 129 -5.57 -18.20 -4.18
C VAL A 129 -7.07 -17.90 -4.14
N SER A 130 -7.50 -16.92 -3.34
CA SER A 130 -8.91 -16.53 -3.24
C SER A 130 -9.50 -16.09 -4.59
N LEU A 131 -8.79 -15.24 -5.32
CA LEU A 131 -9.17 -14.81 -6.66
C LEU A 131 -9.12 -15.96 -7.68
N GLY A 132 -8.13 -16.83 -7.58
CA GLY A 132 -8.00 -18.03 -8.42
C GLY A 132 -9.18 -19.00 -8.23
N VAL A 133 -9.59 -19.24 -6.99
CA VAL A 133 -10.78 -20.05 -6.66
C VAL A 133 -12.04 -19.40 -7.22
N HIS A 134 -12.22 -18.09 -7.02
CA HIS A 134 -13.38 -17.36 -7.55
C HIS A 134 -13.42 -17.37 -9.09
N TRP A 135 -12.27 -17.27 -9.75
CA TRP A 135 -12.16 -17.37 -11.20
C TRP A 135 -12.50 -18.79 -11.70
N LEU A 136 -12.02 -19.83 -11.01
CA LEU A 136 -12.29 -21.22 -11.36
C LEU A 136 -13.76 -21.61 -11.17
N THR A 137 -14.40 -21.18 -10.08
CA THR A 137 -15.83 -21.45 -9.84
C THR A 137 -16.70 -20.76 -10.88
N ARG A 138 -16.37 -19.53 -11.28
CA ARG A 138 -17.08 -18.82 -12.36
C ARG A 138 -16.99 -19.55 -13.70
N ASN A 139 -15.88 -20.24 -14.00
CA ASN A 139 -15.69 -20.94 -15.27
C ASN A 139 -16.37 -22.33 -15.32
N ARG A 140 -16.93 -22.82 -14.21
CA ARG A 140 -17.64 -24.11 -14.13
C ARG A 140 -19.17 -24.00 -14.22
N PHE A 141 -19.72 -22.79 -14.07
CA PHE A 141 -21.17 -22.51 -14.09
C PHE A 141 -21.63 -21.68 -15.30
N SER A 142 -20.81 -21.58 -16.35
CA SER A 142 -21.20 -21.08 -17.68
C SER A 142 -20.94 -22.15 -18.72
#